data_AF-A4CV79-F1
#
_entry.id   AF-A4CV79-F1
#
_cell.length_a   1.000
_cell.length_b   1.000
_cell.length_c   1.000
_cell.angle_alpha   90.00
_cell.angle_beta   90.00
_cell.angle_gamma   90.00
#
_symmetry.space_group_name_H-M   'P 1'
#
loop_
_entity.id
_entity.type
_entity.pdbx_description
1 polymer ?
#
loop_
_entity_poly.entity_id
_entity_poly.type
_entity_poly.pdbx_seq_one_letter_code
_entity_poly.pdbx_strand_id
1 'polypeptide(L)'
;MVSSVSCPVPPEQRPQEEFIEFTRSWFFSWPCQSQNDLDRALLINWLLISPVSVLVASGSWTLRHDPVRLCLAGGVAALVLPMLLLVRQWLGWSYVHKRLLSEKVEYEESGWYDGQVWEKPLSWRERDLLLAQHEVRPILGRLGRAMALVTGLMLGGASICQAL
;
A
#
# COMPACT_ATOMS: atom_id res chain seq x y z
N MET A 1 24.56 18.97 -25.94
CA MET A 1 24.43 19.87 -24.78
C MET A 1 23.05 19.62 -24.20
N VAL A 2 22.95 18.98 -23.03
CA VAL A 2 21.65 18.77 -22.39
C VAL A 2 21.21 20.13 -21.87
N SER A 3 20.32 20.79 -22.59
CA SER A 3 19.64 21.99 -22.12
C SER A 3 18.94 21.62 -20.81
N SER A 4 19.44 22.15 -19.69
CA SER A 4 18.77 22.05 -18.39
C SER A 4 17.47 22.84 -18.48
N VAL A 5 16.40 22.18 -18.92
CA VAL A 5 15.05 22.76 -18.89
C VAL A 5 14.75 23.07 -17.43
N SER A 6 14.61 24.36 -17.11
CA SER A 6 14.17 24.80 -15.78
C SER A 6 12.79 24.21 -15.54
N CYS A 7 12.65 23.38 -14.51
CA CYS A 7 11.37 22.78 -14.15
C CYS A 7 10.59 23.77 -13.28
N PRO A 8 9.43 24.27 -13.73
CA PRO A 8 8.65 25.24 -12.97
C PRO A 8 7.90 24.58 -11.80
N VAL A 9 7.73 23.25 -11.84
CA VAL A 9 7.04 22.48 -10.80
C VAL A 9 7.82 22.55 -9.47
N PRO A 10 7.18 22.98 -8.36
CA PRO A 10 7.76 22.92 -7.02
C PRO A 10 8.27 21.51 -6.68
N PRO A 11 9.43 21.36 -6.00
CA PRO A 11 10.02 20.06 -5.69
C PRO A 11 9.03 19.05 -5.10
N GLU A 12 8.21 19.49 -4.14
CA GLU A 12 7.26 18.66 -3.38
C GLU A 12 6.15 18.09 -4.27
N GLN A 13 5.88 18.75 -5.40
CA GLN A 13 4.84 18.34 -6.35
C GLN A 13 5.41 17.48 -7.48
N ARG A 14 6.72 17.17 -7.50
CA ARG A 14 7.34 16.37 -8.57
C ARG A 14 7.10 14.87 -8.34
N PRO A 15 6.76 14.08 -9.38
CA PRO A 15 6.55 12.63 -9.25
C PRO A 15 7.75 11.86 -8.67
N GLN A 16 8.98 12.29 -8.97
CA GLN A 16 10.20 11.66 -8.44
C GLN A 16 10.38 11.90 -6.95
N GLU A 17 10.09 13.10 -6.46
CA GLU A 17 10.19 13.42 -5.03
C GLU A 17 9.13 12.68 -4.23
N GLU A 18 7.90 12.58 -4.76
CA GLU A 18 6.85 11.78 -4.13
C GLU A 18 7.22 10.29 -4.04
N PHE A 19 7.83 9.72 -5.08
CA PHE A 19 8.37 8.36 -5.05
C PHE A 19 9.42 8.18 -3.94
N ILE A 20 10.33 9.15 -3.78
CA ILE A 20 11.37 9.14 -2.74
C ILE A 20 10.72 9.25 -1.35
N GLU A 21 9.73 10.13 -1.19
CA GLU A 21 8.97 10.29 0.05
C GLU A 21 8.30 8.98 0.47
N PHE A 22 7.62 8.30 -0.45
CA PHE A 22 7.00 7.00 -0.20
C PHE A 22 8.02 5.96 0.25
N THR A 23 9.16 5.89 -0.43
CA THR A 23 10.23 4.94 -0.13
C THR A 23 10.89 5.21 1.23
N ARG A 24 10.89 6.46 1.71
CA ARG A 24 11.42 6.87 3.01
C ARG A 24 10.37 6.86 4.13
N SER A 25 9.09 6.81 3.79
CA SER A 25 8.02 6.83 4.77
C SER A 25 8.02 5.56 5.63
N TRP A 26 7.56 5.67 6.88
CA TRP A 26 7.47 4.51 7.75
C TRP A 26 6.49 3.44 7.24
N PHE A 27 5.38 3.84 6.60
CA PHE A 27 4.30 2.96 6.21
C PHE A 27 4.43 2.42 4.78
N PHE A 28 4.73 3.27 3.79
CA PHE A 28 4.80 2.85 2.38
C PHE A 28 6.11 2.16 2.01
N SER A 29 7.12 2.19 2.89
CA SER A 29 8.43 1.55 2.64
C SER A 29 8.45 0.04 2.86
N TRP A 30 7.44 -0.54 3.53
CA TRP A 30 7.39 -1.98 3.83
C TRP A 30 7.59 -2.88 2.59
N PRO A 31 6.93 -2.65 1.44
CA PRO A 31 7.12 -3.47 0.26
C PRO A 31 8.38 -3.13 -0.56
N CYS A 32 9.13 -2.08 -0.24
CA CYS A 32 10.25 -1.59 -1.06
C CYS A 32 11.45 -2.53 -1.03
N GLN A 33 11.88 -2.97 0.15
CA GLN A 33 13.10 -3.77 0.30
C GLN A 33 12.88 -5.23 -0.12
N SER A 34 12.04 -5.96 0.61
CA SER A 34 11.78 -7.37 0.36
C SER A 34 10.34 -7.78 0.68
N GLN A 35 9.95 -8.98 0.22
CA GLN A 35 8.67 -9.58 0.61
C GLN A 35 8.62 -9.86 2.12
N ASN A 36 9.76 -10.26 2.72
CA ASN A 36 9.84 -10.60 4.14
C ASN A 36 9.56 -9.39 5.04
N ASP A 37 9.98 -8.20 4.63
CA ASP A 37 9.73 -6.97 5.40
C ASP A 37 8.25 -6.61 5.41
N LEU A 38 7.59 -6.74 4.25
CA LEU A 38 6.14 -6.60 4.14
C LEU A 38 5.42 -7.62 5.02
N ASP A 39 5.77 -8.90 4.90
CA ASP A 39 5.13 -9.98 5.65
C ASP A 39 5.32 -9.81 7.16
N ARG A 40 6.52 -9.39 7.60
CA ARG A 40 6.82 -9.07 9.00
C ARG A 40 5.96 -7.92 9.51
N ALA A 41 5.85 -6.83 8.74
CA ALA A 41 5.02 -5.69 9.13
C ALA A 41 3.54 -6.08 9.24
N LEU A 42 3.02 -6.86 8.29
CA LEU A 42 1.64 -7.36 8.32
C LEU A 42 1.39 -8.30 9.50
N LEU A 43 2.34 -9.20 9.79
CA LEU A 43 2.25 -10.12 10.92
C LEU A 43 2.22 -9.37 12.25
N ILE A 44 3.07 -8.36 12.43
CA ILE A 44 3.06 -7.52 13.64
C ILE A 44 1.71 -6.82 13.80
N ASN A 45 1.18 -6.20 12.74
CA ASN A 45 -0.13 -5.54 12.78
C ASN A 45 -1.27 -6.53 13.09
N TRP A 46 -1.23 -7.72 12.50
CA TRP A 46 -2.20 -8.78 12.78
C TRP A 46 -2.14 -9.27 14.23
N LEU A 47 -0.94 -9.49 14.78
CA LEU A 47 -0.77 -9.88 16.18
C LEU A 47 -1.25 -8.78 17.15
N LEU A 48 -1.04 -7.51 16.83
CA LEU A 48 -1.49 -6.39 17.66
C LEU A 48 -3.01 -6.27 17.72
N ILE A 49 -3.73 -6.50 16.61
CA ILE A 49 -5.20 -6.40 16.56
C ILE A 49 -5.91 -7.70 16.98
N SER A 50 -5.20 -8.83 17.00
CA SER A 50 -5.78 -10.13 17.35
C SER A 50 -6.44 -10.18 18.73
N PRO A 51 -5.83 -9.67 19.83
CA PRO A 51 -6.47 -9.64 21.15
C PRO A 51 -7.78 -8.86 21.17
N VAL A 52 -7.83 -7.72 20.46
CA VAL A 52 -9.04 -6.91 20.33
C VAL A 52 -10.11 -7.68 19.57
N SER A 53 -9.73 -8.34 18.48
CA SER A 53 -10.66 -9.12 17.65
C SER A 53 -11.23 -10.33 18.40
N VAL A 54 -10.40 -11.01 19.20
CA VAL A 54 -10.81 -12.10 20.10
C VAL A 54 -11.74 -11.58 21.21
N LEU A 55 -11.42 -10.44 21.81
CA LEU A 55 -12.28 -9.80 22.81
C LEU A 55 -13.67 -9.50 22.23
N VAL A 56 -13.72 -8.93 21.02
CA VAL A 56 -14.99 -8.69 20.30
C VAL A 56 -15.72 -10.00 20.03
N ALA A 57 -15.03 -11.04 19.55
CA ALA A 57 -15.62 -12.35 19.28
C ALA A 57 -16.19 -13.02 20.55
N SER A 58 -15.60 -12.78 21.72
CA SER A 58 -16.06 -13.36 22.99
C SER A 58 -17.43 -12.84 23.46
N GLY A 59 -17.90 -11.73 22.88
CA GLY A 59 -19.28 -11.27 23.05
C GLY A 59 -20.32 -12.18 22.40
N SER A 60 -19.91 -13.10 21.51
CA SER A 60 -20.83 -14.02 20.85
C SER A 60 -21.29 -15.14 21.78
N TRP A 61 -22.61 -15.30 21.89
CA TRP A 61 -23.22 -16.37 22.69
C TRP A 61 -22.89 -17.77 22.16
N THR A 62 -22.78 -17.93 20.84
CA THR A 62 -22.53 -19.23 20.19
C THR A 62 -21.10 -19.73 20.38
N LEU A 63 -20.14 -18.82 20.56
CA LEU A 63 -18.71 -19.12 20.67
C LEU A 63 -18.23 -19.27 22.13
N ARG A 64 -19.08 -18.96 23.11
CA ARG A 64 -18.72 -18.89 24.53
C ARG A 64 -18.20 -20.21 25.11
N HIS A 65 -18.68 -21.35 24.62
CA HIS A 65 -18.32 -22.68 25.12
C HIS A 65 -17.25 -23.38 24.28
N ASP A 66 -16.76 -22.73 23.22
CA ASP A 66 -15.74 -23.28 22.32
C ASP A 66 -14.58 -22.29 22.16
N PRO A 67 -13.57 -22.35 23.05
CA PRO A 67 -12.45 -21.41 23.03
C PRO A 67 -11.59 -21.54 21.77
N VAL A 68 -11.52 -22.73 21.15
CA VAL A 68 -10.74 -22.94 19.93
C VAL A 68 -11.39 -22.21 18.77
N ARG A 69 -12.69 -22.41 18.58
CA ARG A 69 -13.45 -21.74 17.52
C ARG A 69 -13.52 -20.22 17.74
N LEU A 70 -13.59 -19.77 18.99
CA LEU A 70 -13.54 -18.35 19.34
C LEU A 70 -12.20 -17.71 18.93
N CYS A 71 -11.07 -18.34 19.28
CA CYS A 71 -9.75 -17.85 18.90
C CYS A 71 -9.54 -17.84 17.38
N LEU A 72 -10.01 -18.87 16.68
CA LEU A 72 -9.95 -18.94 15.21
C LEU A 72 -10.80 -17.85 14.58
N ALA A 73 -12.05 -17.67 15.02
CA ALA A 73 -12.92 -16.61 14.52
C ALA A 73 -12.33 -15.21 14.75
N GLY A 74 -11.76 -14.97 15.94
CA GLY A 74 -11.05 -13.73 16.27
C GLY A 74 -9.82 -13.51 15.39
N GLY A 75 -9.02 -14.55 15.14
CA GLY A 75 -7.84 -14.49 14.27
C GLY A 75 -8.18 -14.24 12.80
N VAL A 76 -9.27 -14.83 12.30
CA VAL A 76 -9.79 -14.58 10.95
C VAL A 76 -10.33 -13.16 10.84
N ALA A 77 -11.09 -12.68 11.82
CA ALA A 77 -11.57 -11.31 11.87
C ALA A 77 -10.42 -10.29 11.91
N ALA A 78 -9.33 -10.60 12.62
CA ALA A 78 -8.14 -9.77 12.72
C ALA A 78 -7.43 -9.56 11.36
N LEU A 79 -7.64 -10.41 10.35
CA LEU A 79 -7.07 -10.25 9.01
C LEU A 79 -7.64 -9.05 8.24
N VAL A 80 -8.78 -8.50 8.67
CA VAL A 80 -9.37 -7.30 8.05
C VAL A 80 -8.40 -6.11 8.11
N LEU A 81 -7.69 -5.91 9.23
CA LEU A 81 -6.74 -4.80 9.35
C LEU A 81 -5.56 -4.92 8.36
N PRO A 82 -4.81 -6.05 8.29
CA PRO A 82 -3.81 -6.27 7.24
C PRO A 82 -4.34 -6.02 5.82
N MET A 83 -5.57 -6.46 5.52
CA MET A 83 -6.19 -6.22 4.22
C MET A 83 -6.41 -4.73 3.94
N LEU A 84 -6.92 -3.96 4.91
CA LEU A 84 -7.09 -2.51 4.78
C LEU A 84 -5.76 -1.78 4.58
N LEU A 85 -4.72 -2.17 5.33
CA LEU A 85 -3.37 -1.59 5.18
C LEU A 85 -2.79 -1.88 3.80
N LEU A 86 -2.98 -3.09 3.28
CA LEU A 86 -2.58 -3.46 1.92
C LEU A 86 -3.31 -2.66 0.85
N VAL A 87 -4.63 -2.49 0.96
CA VAL A 87 -5.41 -1.67 0.03
C VAL A 87 -4.93 -0.22 0.05
N ARG A 88 -4.68 0.35 1.24
CA ARG A 88 -4.18 1.73 1.37
C ARG A 88 -2.80 1.91 0.71
N GLN A 89 -1.91 0.95 0.88
CA GLN A 89 -0.60 0.94 0.23
C GLN A 89 -0.72 0.79 -1.29
N TRP A 90 -1.54 -0.15 -1.74
CA TRP A 90 -1.76 -0.42 -3.16
C TRP A 90 -2.30 0.82 -3.88
N LEU A 91 -3.27 1.53 -3.28
CA LEU A 91 -3.79 2.79 -3.83
C LEU A 91 -2.71 3.88 -3.89
N GLY A 92 -1.90 4.02 -2.84
CA GLY A 92 -0.81 4.99 -2.81
C GLY A 92 0.26 4.71 -3.86
N TRP A 93 0.74 3.47 -3.96
CA TRP A 93 1.73 3.09 -4.95
C TRP A 93 1.19 3.13 -6.38
N SER A 94 -0.09 2.84 -6.59
CA SER A 94 -0.75 2.98 -7.91
C SER A 94 -0.85 4.44 -8.33
N TYR A 95 -1.09 5.35 -7.38
CA TYR A 95 -1.08 6.78 -7.62
C TYR A 95 0.31 7.26 -8.08
N VAL A 96 1.37 6.94 -7.32
CA VAL A 96 2.76 7.27 -7.70
C VAL A 96 3.12 6.69 -9.06
N HIS A 97 2.79 5.42 -9.32
CA HIS A 97 3.00 4.77 -10.61
C HIS A 97 2.34 5.55 -11.76
N LYS A 98 1.08 5.96 -11.58
CA LYS A 98 0.34 6.74 -12.58
C LYS A 98 0.99 8.11 -12.82
N ARG A 99 1.49 8.79 -11.79
CA ARG A 99 2.15 10.10 -11.94
C ARG A 99 3.50 10.01 -12.64
N LEU A 100 4.27 8.96 -12.38
CA LEU A 100 5.52 8.71 -13.11
C LEU A 100 5.25 8.49 -14.60
N LEU A 101 4.22 7.70 -14.95
CA LEU A 101 3.86 7.41 -16.34
C LEU A 101 3.14 8.56 -17.07
N SER A 102 2.51 9.49 -16.35
CA SER A 102 1.86 10.65 -16.96
C SER A 102 2.83 11.45 -17.80
N GLU A 103 2.41 12.04 -18.93
CA GLU A 103 3.27 12.95 -19.70
C GLU A 103 3.25 14.38 -19.13
N LYS A 104 2.23 14.69 -18.35
CA LYS A 104 1.96 16.03 -17.81
C LYS A 104 1.94 15.99 -16.29
N VAL A 105 2.37 17.09 -15.68
CA VAL A 105 2.32 17.32 -14.23
C VAL A 105 1.48 18.55 -13.98
N GLU A 106 0.37 18.36 -13.27
CA GLU A 106 -0.42 19.45 -12.70
C GLU A 106 0.27 19.93 -11.43
N TYR A 107 0.42 21.24 -11.29
CA TYR A 107 1.08 21.86 -10.15
C TYR A 107 0.53 23.25 -9.83
N GLU A 108 0.70 23.67 -8.59
CA GLU A 108 0.30 24.97 -8.09
C GLU A 108 1.53 25.78 -7.70
N GLU A 109 1.69 26.97 -8.29
CA GLU A 109 2.64 27.97 -7.83
C GLU A 109 1.95 28.83 -6.76
N SER A 110 2.60 29.03 -5.61
CA SER A 110 2.06 29.74 -4.44
C SER A 110 1.16 30.94 -4.81
N GLY A 111 -0.14 30.83 -4.59
CA GLY A 111 -1.13 31.82 -5.00
C GLY A 111 -2.57 31.38 -4.71
N TRP A 112 -3.54 32.21 -5.09
CA TRP A 112 -4.99 31.93 -4.95
C TRP A 112 -5.65 31.62 -6.31
N TYR A 113 -4.86 31.33 -7.35
CA TYR A 113 -5.30 31.17 -8.74
C TYR A 113 -4.75 29.89 -9.41
N ASP A 114 -5.61 29.30 -10.23
CA ASP A 114 -5.58 28.06 -11.03
C ASP A 114 -4.26 27.27 -11.15
N GLY A 115 -4.37 25.94 -10.93
CA GLY A 115 -3.32 24.98 -11.18
C GLY A 115 -2.84 25.01 -12.64
N GLN A 116 -1.52 24.94 -12.81
CA GLN A 116 -0.85 24.92 -14.11
C GLN A 116 -0.54 23.49 -14.52
N VAL A 117 -0.44 23.26 -15.84
CA VAL A 117 -0.08 21.94 -16.40
C VAL A 117 1.24 22.09 -17.13
N TRP A 118 2.25 21.34 -16.71
CA TRP A 118 3.55 21.29 -17.35
C TRP A 118 3.77 19.97 -18.09
N GLU A 119 4.18 20.04 -19.36
CA GLU A 119 4.54 18.85 -20.14
C GLU A 119 5.98 18.44 -19.90
N LYS A 120 6.19 17.18 -19.53
CA LYS A 120 7.53 16.66 -19.19
C LYS A 120 8.40 16.51 -20.44
N PRO A 121 9.64 17.04 -20.43
CA PRO A 121 10.58 16.80 -21.52
C PRO A 121 10.90 15.31 -21.62
N LEU A 122 11.26 14.84 -22.81
CA LEU A 122 11.51 13.42 -23.09
C LEU A 122 12.50 12.78 -22.10
N SER A 123 13.57 13.48 -21.75
CA SER A 123 14.58 12.98 -20.81
C SER A 123 14.04 12.72 -19.40
N TRP A 124 13.02 13.46 -18.95
CA TRP A 124 12.35 13.21 -17.67
C TRP A 124 11.40 12.02 -17.78
N ARG A 125 10.63 11.94 -18.88
CA ARG A 125 9.72 10.81 -19.14
C ARG A 125 10.47 9.48 -19.20
N GLU A 126 11.62 9.44 -19.87
CA GLU A 126 12.47 8.23 -19.93
C GLU A 126 12.94 7.79 -18.54
N ARG A 127 13.37 8.74 -17.70
CA ARG A 127 13.76 8.45 -16.31
C ARG A 127 12.60 7.94 -15.47
N ASP A 128 11.45 8.63 -15.53
CA ASP A 128 10.25 8.24 -14.79
C ASP A 128 9.75 6.85 -15.23
N LEU A 129 9.85 6.54 -16.52
CA LEU A 129 9.49 5.23 -17.06
C LEU A 129 10.37 4.12 -16.49
N LEU A 130 11.69 4.36 -16.38
CA LEU A 130 12.60 3.39 -15.77
C LEU A 130 12.24 3.14 -14.30
N LEU A 131 11.97 4.19 -13.51
CA LEU A 131 11.52 4.08 -12.12
C LEU A 131 10.18 3.33 -12.02
N ALA A 132 9.20 3.68 -12.86
CA ALA A 132 7.89 3.04 -12.86
C ALA A 132 7.99 1.53 -13.14
N GLN A 133 8.83 1.14 -14.11
CA GLN A 133 8.98 -0.25 -14.51
C GLN A 133 9.84 -1.09 -13.58
N HIS A 134 10.96 -0.56 -13.11
CA HIS A 134 11.98 -1.34 -12.39
C HIS A 134 11.84 -1.24 -10.87
N GLU A 135 11.27 -0.16 -10.34
CA GLU A 135 11.09 0.02 -8.89
C GLU A 135 9.62 -0.18 -8.48
N VAL A 136 8.71 0.60 -9.08
CA VAL A 136 7.31 0.65 -8.61
C VAL A 136 6.50 -0.59 -9.01
N ARG A 137 6.70 -1.11 -10.22
CA ARG A 137 5.96 -2.30 -10.67
C ARG A 137 6.24 -3.55 -9.82
N PRO A 138 7.50 -3.88 -9.44
CA PRO A 138 7.77 -4.95 -8.48
C PRO A 138 7.10 -4.74 -7.12
N ILE A 139 7.06 -3.50 -6.61
CA ILE A 139 6.39 -3.15 -5.36
C ILE A 139 4.89 -3.47 -5.44
N LEU A 140 4.21 -3.05 -6.51
CA LEU A 140 2.81 -3.38 -6.76
C LEU A 140 2.58 -4.90 -6.86
N GLY A 141 3.51 -5.64 -7.47
CA GLY A 141 3.47 -7.10 -7.53
C GLY A 141 3.56 -7.77 -6.15
N ARG A 142 4.42 -7.29 -5.26
CA ARG A 142 4.52 -7.76 -3.87
C ARG A 142 3.23 -7.51 -3.10
N LEU A 143 2.66 -6.32 -3.22
CA LEU A 143 1.37 -5.97 -2.60
C LEU A 143 0.24 -6.85 -3.12
N GLY A 144 0.17 -7.09 -4.43
CA GLY A 144 -0.85 -7.95 -5.04
C GLY A 144 -0.78 -9.40 -4.54
N ARG A 145 0.43 -9.97 -4.41
CA ARG A 145 0.62 -11.31 -3.83
C ARG A 145 0.22 -11.37 -2.36
N ALA A 146 0.58 -10.36 -1.56
CA ALA A 146 0.19 -10.29 -0.16
C ALA A 146 -1.34 -10.17 0.00
N MET A 147 -2.02 -9.38 -0.84
CA MET A 147 -3.48 -9.29 -0.85
C MET A 147 -4.13 -10.64 -1.19
N ALA A 148 -3.60 -11.34 -2.20
CA ALA A 148 -4.10 -12.67 -2.56
C ALA A 148 -3.93 -13.68 -1.42
N LEU A 149 -2.78 -13.65 -0.73
CA LEU A 149 -2.52 -14.50 0.43
C LEU A 149 -3.47 -14.20 1.60
N VAL A 150 -3.63 -12.93 1.98
CA VAL A 150 -4.57 -12.54 3.05
C VAL A 150 -6.00 -12.94 2.70
N THR A 151 -6.42 -12.73 1.45
CA THR A 151 -7.74 -13.17 0.98
C THR A 151 -7.92 -14.69 1.10
N GLY A 152 -6.90 -15.46 0.70
CA GLY A 152 -6.89 -16.91 0.85
C GLY A 152 -6.99 -17.37 2.31
N LEU A 153 -6.27 -16.70 3.22
CA LEU A 153 -6.35 -16.97 4.66
C LEU A 153 -7.73 -16.64 5.23
N MET A 154 -8.36 -15.55 4.80
CA MET A 154 -9.71 -15.18 5.23
C MET A 154 -10.74 -16.23 4.79
N LEU A 155 -10.70 -16.65 3.52
CA LEU A 155 -11.62 -17.66 2.98
C LEU A 155 -11.39 -19.04 3.60
N GLY A 156 -10.14 -19.47 3.71
CA GLY A 156 -9.77 -20.74 4.33
C GLY A 156 -10.13 -20.78 5.81
N GLY A 157 -9.82 -19.72 6.54
CA GLY A 157 -10.16 -19.61 7.96
C GLY A 157 -11.67 -19.57 8.21
N ALA A 158 -12.43 -18.84 7.40
CA ALA A 158 -13.89 -18.83 7.49
C ALA A 158 -14.50 -20.22 7.25
N SER A 159 -13.95 -20.96 6.27
CA SER A 159 -14.40 -22.34 5.97
C SER A 159 -14.12 -23.30 7.12
N ILE A 160 -12.93 -23.21 7.74
CA ILE A 160 -12.57 -24.02 8.92
C ILE A 160 -13.49 -23.69 10.10
N CYS A 161 -13.80 -22.41 10.34
CA CYS A 161 -14.72 -21.99 11.39
C CYS A 161 -16.17 -22.47 11.20
N GLN A 162 -16.58 -22.82 9.97
CA GLN A 162 -17.88 -23.43 9.69
C GLN A 162 -17.86 -24.95 9.90
N ALA A 163 -16.71 -25.59 9.66
CA ALA A 163 -16.53 -27.03 9.79
C ALA A 163 -16.33 -27.51 11.25
N LEU A 164 -15.80 -26.63 12.11
CA LEU A 164 -15.72 -26.81 13.57
C LEU A 164 -17.03 -26.41 14.26
#